data_AF-A0A7W8CJL6-F1
#
_entry.id   AF-A0A7W8CJL6-F1
#
_cell.length_a   1.000
_cell.length_b   1.000
_cell.length_c   1.000
_cell.angle_alpha   90.00
_cell.angle_beta   90.00
_cell.angle_gamma   90.00
#
_symmetry.space_group_name_H-M   'P 1'
#
loop_
_entity.id
_entity.type
_entity.pdbx_description
1 polymer ?
#
loop_
_entity_poly.entity_id
_entity_poly.type
_entity_poly.pdbx_seq_one_letter_code
_entity_poly.pdbx_strand_id
1 'polypeptide(L)'
;MLPAHDYAPAPETPADIYAAYLVHLQRRDRGNTAYTQAARSFLRRWPQVQTWADIPLDKQLAANCSTRPFVTFLMVSRRLRPGYDYLVCRKLCSLWHELTDSCLQPDLDQFMT
;
A
#
# COMPACT_ATOMS: atom_id res chain seq x y z
N MET A 1 8.90 38.97 -9.12
CA MET A 1 8.00 37.83 -8.88
C MET A 1 8.49 36.70 -9.78
N LEU A 2 9.23 35.73 -9.23
CA LEU A 2 9.75 34.59 -10.02
C LEU A 2 8.59 33.65 -10.34
N PRO A 3 8.50 33.08 -11.55
CA PRO A 3 7.47 32.10 -11.86
C PRO A 3 7.74 30.85 -11.01
N ALA A 4 6.74 30.50 -10.19
CA ALA A 4 6.70 29.21 -9.53
C ALA A 4 6.76 28.15 -10.64
N HIS A 5 7.88 27.44 -10.72
CA HIS A 5 7.93 26.27 -11.56
C HIS A 5 6.96 25.28 -10.91
N ASP A 6 5.86 25.00 -11.60
CA ASP A 6 5.03 23.81 -11.37
C ASP A 6 5.93 22.59 -11.59
N TYR A 7 6.78 22.29 -10.60
CA TYR A 7 7.58 21.09 -10.55
C TYR A 7 6.68 19.95 -10.10
N ALA A 8 5.62 19.69 -10.88
CA ALA A 8 4.97 18.41 -10.81
C ALA A 8 6.03 17.40 -11.29
N PRO A 9 6.50 16.47 -10.43
CA PRO A 9 7.44 15.46 -10.87
C PRO A 9 6.85 14.73 -12.07
N ALA A 10 7.68 14.45 -13.08
CA ALA A 10 7.25 13.76 -14.27
C ALA A 10 6.51 12.46 -13.88
N PRO A 11 5.41 12.11 -14.57
CA PRO A 11 4.66 10.91 -14.25
C PRO A 11 5.58 9.69 -14.36
N GLU A 12 5.79 8.99 -13.24
CA GLU A 12 6.62 7.80 -13.22
C GLU A 12 6.00 6.69 -14.06
N THR A 13 6.84 6.01 -14.84
CA THR A 13 6.39 4.85 -15.59
C THR A 13 6.27 3.63 -14.68
N PRO A 14 5.50 2.60 -15.06
CA PRO A 14 5.49 1.33 -14.34
C PRO A 14 6.89 0.70 -14.19
N ALA A 15 7.77 0.91 -15.17
CA ALA A 15 9.15 0.43 -15.11
C ALA A 15 9.95 1.12 -13.99
N ASP A 16 9.78 2.44 -13.82
CA ASP A 16 10.46 3.20 -12.77
C ASP A 16 9.99 2.75 -11.37
N ILE A 17 8.67 2.57 -11.21
CA ILE A 17 8.07 2.07 -9.97
C ILE A 17 8.59 0.66 -9.64
N TYR A 18 8.68 -0.20 -10.65
CA TYR A 18 9.21 -1.56 -10.49
C TYR A 18 10.68 -1.54 -10.08
N ALA A 19 11.51 -0.73 -10.73
CA ALA A 19 12.92 -0.57 -10.39
C ALA A 19 13.11 -0.06 -8.95
N ALA A 20 12.35 0.94 -8.55
CA ALA A 20 12.36 1.47 -7.18
C ALA A 20 11.97 0.38 -6.15
N TYR A 21 11.02 -0.48 -6.49
CA TYR A 21 10.64 -1.60 -5.63
C TYR A 21 11.74 -2.66 -5.50
N LEU A 22 12.47 -2.97 -6.58
CA LEU A 22 13.61 -3.89 -6.50
C LEU A 22 14.71 -3.37 -5.57
N VAL A 23 15.02 -2.07 -5.65
CA VAL A 23 15.95 -1.43 -4.71
C VAL A 23 15.44 -1.51 -3.27
N HIS A 24 14.13 -1.32 -3.05
CA HIS A 24 13.52 -1.47 -1.73
C HIS A 24 13.65 -2.89 -1.17
N LEU A 25 13.44 -3.93 -1.99
CA LEU A 25 13.59 -5.32 -1.58
C LEU A 25 15.04 -5.67 -1.24
N GLN A 26 16.00 -5.21 -2.05
CA GLN A 26 17.43 -5.44 -1.81
C GLN A 26 17.88 -4.84 -0.49
N ARG A 27 17.46 -3.60 -0.18
CA ARG A 27 17.78 -2.94 1.10
C ARG A 27 17.28 -3.67 2.35
N ARG A 28 16.25 -4.51 2.20
CA ARG A 28 15.63 -5.24 3.31
C ARG A 28 16.03 -6.71 3.37
N ASP A 29 16.89 -7.17 2.47
CA ASP A 29 17.24 -8.58 2.29
C ASP A 29 16.00 -9.49 2.18
N ARG A 30 15.00 -9.01 1.43
CA ARG A 30 13.71 -9.71 1.20
C ARG A 30 13.49 -10.06 -0.26
N GLY A 31 14.56 -10.39 -0.97
CA GLY A 31 14.49 -10.83 -2.37
C GLY A 31 13.75 -12.15 -2.51
N ASN A 32 12.47 -12.11 -2.89
CA ASN A 32 11.68 -13.30 -3.22
C ASN A 32 11.05 -13.13 -4.61
N THR A 33 11.27 -14.12 -5.49
CA THR A 33 10.72 -14.16 -6.86
C THR A 33 9.20 -14.02 -6.90
N ALA A 34 8.49 -14.51 -5.88
CA ALA A 34 7.04 -14.35 -5.77
C ALA A 34 6.63 -12.87 -5.65
N TYR A 35 7.42 -12.06 -4.94
CA TYR A 35 7.12 -10.63 -4.75
C TYR A 35 7.42 -9.82 -6.00
N THR A 36 8.52 -10.13 -6.70
CA THR A 36 8.88 -9.45 -7.95
C THR A 36 7.87 -9.79 -9.06
N GLN A 37 7.46 -11.05 -9.16
CA GLN A 37 6.44 -11.47 -10.12
C GLN A 37 5.05 -10.88 -9.82
N ALA A 38 4.67 -10.82 -8.53
CA ALA A 38 3.43 -10.17 -8.12
C ALA A 38 3.44 -8.66 -8.45
N ALA A 39 4.53 -7.95 -8.18
CA ALA A 39 4.67 -6.53 -8.53
C ALA A 39 4.57 -6.30 -10.04
N ARG A 40 5.24 -7.12 -10.85
CA ARG A 40 5.16 -7.06 -12.32
C ARG A 40 3.73 -7.29 -12.81
N SER A 41 3.04 -8.29 -12.25
CA SER A 41 1.66 -8.61 -12.62
C SER A 41 0.68 -7.50 -12.22
N PHE A 42 0.89 -6.90 -11.05
CA PHE A 42 0.14 -5.74 -10.57
C PHE A 42 0.30 -4.56 -11.52
N LEU A 43 1.53 -4.17 -11.84
CA LEU A 43 1.82 -3.02 -12.70
C LEU A 43 1.35 -3.21 -14.14
N ARG A 44 1.31 -4.45 -14.63
CA ARG A 44 0.70 -4.77 -15.93
C ARG A 44 -0.81 -4.55 -15.92
N ARG A 45 -1.49 -4.85 -14.81
CA ARG A 45 -2.94 -4.71 -14.69
C ARG A 45 -3.37 -3.29 -14.30
N TRP A 46 -2.55 -2.59 -13.53
CA TRP A 46 -2.75 -1.19 -13.13
C TRP A 46 -1.49 -0.37 -13.43
N PRO A 47 -1.29 0.04 -14.70
CA PRO A 47 -0.16 0.90 -15.07
C PRO A 47 -0.19 2.24 -14.31
N GLN A 48 -1.40 2.75 -14.06
CA GLN A 48 -1.64 3.85 -13.13
C GLN A 48 -2.00 3.27 -11.76
N VAL A 49 -1.02 3.18 -10.86
CA VAL A 49 -1.20 2.49 -9.57
C VAL A 49 -2.38 3.01 -8.74
N GLN A 50 -2.70 4.31 -8.85
CA GLN A 50 -3.79 4.91 -8.10
C GLN A 50 -5.16 4.35 -8.50
N THR A 51 -5.35 3.91 -9.75
CA THR A 51 -6.60 3.28 -10.21
C THR A 51 -6.94 1.97 -9.50
N TRP A 52 -5.95 1.35 -8.82
CA TRP A 52 -6.21 0.22 -7.94
C TRP A 52 -6.99 0.63 -6.68
N ALA A 53 -6.82 1.87 -6.18
CA ALA A 53 -7.56 2.36 -5.01
C ALA A 53 -9.04 2.61 -5.31
N ASP A 54 -9.42 2.70 -6.59
CA ASP A 54 -10.80 2.96 -7.02
C ASP A 54 -11.63 1.67 -7.18
N ILE A 55 -11.00 0.50 -7.10
CA ILE A 55 -11.74 -0.77 -7.16
C ILE A 55 -12.49 -1.03 -5.84
N PRO A 56 -13.56 -1.83 -5.85
CA PRO A 56 -14.28 -2.20 -4.63
C PRO A 56 -13.36 -2.76 -3.52
N LEU A 57 -13.64 -2.37 -2.27
CA LEU A 57 -12.81 -2.68 -1.09
C LEU A 57 -12.58 -4.19 -0.93
N ASP A 58 -13.59 -5.02 -1.13
CA ASP A 58 -13.49 -6.49 -1.08
C ASP A 58 -12.42 -7.02 -2.04
N LYS A 59 -12.31 -6.44 -3.24
CA LYS A 59 -11.29 -6.79 -4.23
C LYS A 59 -9.91 -6.29 -3.85
N GLN A 60 -9.81 -5.12 -3.20
CA GLN A 60 -8.54 -4.65 -2.62
C GLN A 60 -8.08 -5.60 -1.50
N LEU A 61 -9.02 -6.05 -0.64
CA LEU A 61 -8.78 -6.98 0.45
C LEU A 61 -8.55 -8.44 -0.01
N ALA A 62 -8.87 -8.77 -1.26
CA ALA A 62 -8.52 -10.05 -1.87
C ALA A 62 -7.05 -10.16 -2.32
N ALA A 63 -6.27 -9.06 -2.26
CA ALA A 63 -4.86 -9.09 -2.63
C ALA A 63 -4.08 -10.16 -1.83
N ASN A 64 -3.38 -11.04 -2.55
CA ASN A 64 -2.67 -12.18 -1.99
C ASN A 64 -1.41 -11.78 -1.20
N CYS A 65 -0.87 -12.72 -0.43
CA CYS A 65 0.31 -12.50 0.42
C CYS A 65 1.54 -11.97 -0.35
N SER A 66 1.70 -12.34 -1.62
CA SER A 66 2.83 -11.89 -2.45
C SER A 66 2.67 -10.48 -3.01
N THR A 67 1.43 -9.98 -3.13
CA THR A 67 1.12 -8.62 -3.64
C THR A 67 1.13 -7.59 -2.52
N ARG A 68 0.78 -7.99 -1.30
CA ARG A 68 0.70 -7.09 -0.13
C ARG A 68 1.99 -6.31 0.19
N PRO A 69 3.20 -6.89 0.12
CA PRO A 69 4.45 -6.15 0.32
C PRO A 69 4.62 -5.03 -0.70
N PHE A 70 4.24 -5.28 -1.96
CA PHE A 70 4.30 -4.27 -3.02
C PHE A 70 3.31 -3.13 -2.77
N VAL A 71 2.05 -3.44 -2.42
CA VAL A 71 1.05 -2.44 -2.04
C VAL A 71 1.53 -1.59 -0.84
N THR A 72 2.13 -2.23 0.17
CA THR A 72 2.70 -1.52 1.31
C THR A 72 3.84 -0.59 0.89
N PHE A 73 4.72 -1.02 -0.01
CA PHE A 73 5.76 -0.17 -0.58
C PHE A 73 5.19 1.05 -1.32
N LEU A 74 4.16 0.85 -2.15
CA LEU A 74 3.51 1.94 -2.88
C LEU A 74 2.91 2.97 -1.92
N MET A 75 2.31 2.52 -0.82
CA MET A 75 1.76 3.39 0.22
C MET A 75 2.85 4.19 0.95
N VAL A 76 3.87 3.51 1.47
CA VAL A 76 4.96 4.16 2.22
C VAL A 76 5.74 5.14 1.35
N SER A 77 5.86 4.85 0.06
CA SER A 77 6.48 5.74 -0.92
C SER A 77 5.54 6.78 -1.53
N ARG A 78 4.32 6.91 -0.98
CA ARG A 78 3.26 7.88 -1.38
C ARG A 78 2.78 7.78 -2.82
N ARG A 79 3.09 6.68 -3.52
CA ARG A 79 2.61 6.38 -4.89
C ARG A 79 1.17 5.88 -4.92
N LEU A 80 0.71 5.32 -3.81
CA LEU A 80 -0.65 4.82 -3.66
C LEU A 80 -1.28 5.39 -2.39
N ARG A 81 -2.47 5.96 -2.53
CA ARG A 81 -3.29 6.45 -1.43
C ARG A 81 -4.63 5.70 -1.46
N PRO A 82 -4.75 4.56 -0.78
CA PRO A 82 -6.02 3.87 -0.67
C PRO A 82 -6.95 4.61 0.30
N GLY A 83 -8.24 4.28 0.26
CA GLY A 83 -9.21 4.80 1.23
C GLY A 83 -8.88 4.44 2.67
N TYR A 84 -9.43 5.20 3.62
CA TYR A 84 -9.25 4.95 5.06
C TYR A 84 -9.78 3.58 5.48
N ASP A 85 -10.87 3.14 4.86
CA ASP A 85 -11.45 1.80 5.01
C ASP A 85 -10.43 0.68 4.74
N TYR A 86 -9.65 0.77 3.66
CA TYR A 86 -8.59 -0.19 3.37
C TYR A 86 -7.50 -0.21 4.45
N LEU A 87 -7.09 0.96 4.94
CA LEU A 87 -6.08 1.07 6.00
C LEU A 87 -6.58 0.43 7.29
N VAL A 88 -7.81 0.74 7.69
CA VAL A 88 -8.45 0.17 8.89
C VAL A 88 -8.56 -1.36 8.74
N CYS A 89 -9.17 -1.84 7.66
CA CYS A 89 -9.38 -3.27 7.44
C CYS A 89 -8.09 -4.10 7.33
N ARG A 90 -6.95 -3.50 6.97
CA ARG A 90 -5.68 -4.24 6.81
C ARG A 90 -4.68 -4.07 7.92
N LYS A 91 -4.62 -2.89 8.54
CA LYS A 91 -3.60 -2.56 9.54
C LYS A 91 -4.18 -2.53 10.94
N LEU A 92 -5.44 -2.13 11.07
CA LEU A 92 -6.11 -2.07 12.35
C LEU A 92 -6.97 -3.31 12.61
N CYS A 93 -7.55 -4.01 11.63
CA CYS A 93 -8.39 -5.18 11.95
C CYS A 93 -7.69 -6.30 12.73
N SER A 94 -6.43 -6.63 12.40
CA SER A 94 -5.68 -7.64 13.17
C SER A 94 -5.42 -7.17 14.60
N LEU A 95 -5.07 -5.89 14.75
CA LEU A 95 -4.87 -5.26 16.05
C LEU A 95 -6.20 -5.18 16.82
N TRP A 96 -7.30 -4.83 16.16
CA TRP A 96 -8.65 -4.79 16.72
C TRP A 96 -9.07 -6.17 17.22
N HIS A 97 -8.83 -7.23 16.45
CA HIS A 97 -9.15 -8.59 16.88
C HIS A 97 -8.33 -9.02 18.09
N GLU A 98 -7.06 -8.62 18.19
CA GLU A 98 -6.23 -8.91 19.38
C GLU A 98 -6.62 -8.06 20.59
N LEU A 99 -7.12 -6.85 20.35
CA LEU A 99 -7.52 -5.92 21.40
C LEU A 99 -8.93 -6.19 21.92
N THR A 100 -9.82 -6.72 21.09
CA THR A 100 -11.13 -7.22 21.50
C THR A 100 -10.91 -8.40 22.45
N ASP A 101 -11.58 -8.39 23.60
CA ASP A 101 -11.41 -9.31 24.73
C ASP A 101 -10.09 -9.17 25.51
N SER A 102 -9.32 -8.10 25.26
CA SER A 102 -8.13 -7.74 26.07
C SER A 102 -8.47 -6.73 27.18
N CYS A 103 -7.57 -6.57 28.15
CA CYS A 103 -7.71 -5.54 29.20
C CYS A 103 -7.71 -4.10 28.65
N LEU A 104 -7.31 -3.91 27.38
CA LEU A 104 -7.27 -2.61 26.72
C LEU A 104 -8.56 -2.26 25.96
N GLN A 105 -9.52 -3.19 25.89
CA GLN A 105 -10.81 -2.94 25.21
C GLN A 105 -11.55 -1.71 25.75
N PRO A 106 -11.67 -1.48 27.08
CA PRO A 106 -12.36 -0.30 27.60
C PRO A 106 -11.73 1.03 27.17
N ASP A 107 -10.40 1.08 27.07
CA ASP A 107 -9.66 2.27 26.66
C ASP A 107 -9.89 2.58 25.16
N LEU A 108 -10.06 1.54 24.34
CA LEU A 108 -10.35 1.68 22.91
C LEU A 108 -11.77 2.15 22.66
N ASP A 109 -12.73 1.63 23.41
CA ASP A 109 -14.13 2.06 23.34
C ASP A 109 -14.24 3.56 23.69
N GLN A 110 -13.45 4.04 24.66
CA GLN A 110 -13.36 5.46 24.98
C GLN A 110 -12.70 6.29 23.86
N PHE A 111 -11.68 5.78 23.18
CA PHE A 111 -11.00 6.50 22.09
C PHE A 111 -11.88 6.68 20.83
N MET A 112 -12.80 5.76 20.59
CA MET A 112 -13.68 5.74 19.41
C MET A 112 -14.97 6.55 19.59
N THR A 113 -15.23 7.06 20.79
CA THR A 113 -16.41 7.87 21.15
C THR A 113 -16.08 9.36 21.12
#